data_AF-G3GTR9-F1
#
_entry.id   AF-G3GTR9-F1
#
_cell.length_a   1.000
_cell.length_b   1.000
_cell.length_c   1.000
_cell.angle_alpha   90.00
_cell.angle_beta   90.00
_cell.angle_gamma   90.00
#
_symmetry.space_group_name_H-M   'P 1'
#
loop_
_entity.id
_entity.type
_entity.pdbx_description
1 polymer ?
#
loop_
_entity_poly.entity_id
_entity_poly.type
_entity_poly.pdbx_seq_one_letter_code
_entity_poly.pdbx_strand_id
1 'polypeptide(L)'
;MPQADLYILEKSGPSIHNTSLFPILLHFLIIEAMLYALLNKTFAEDGQHRVLSMNRNAVGKHFNLMIGDTRTSGRELVKQLLSDSVLKEEPRVFFPLDRVVQYRQKILKDSHHIEELYDSLLQAVAFYELALGKGSEAQE
;
A
#
# COMPACT_ATOMS: atom_id res chain seq x y z
N MET A 1 0.85 -11.61 -11.04
CA MET A 1 -0.13 -10.63 -10.52
C MET A 1 -1.29 -10.58 -11.50
N PRO A 2 -2.55 -10.44 -11.04
CA PRO A 2 -3.68 -10.22 -11.93
C PRO A 2 -3.51 -8.92 -12.74
N GLN A 3 -4.27 -8.78 -13.84
CA GLN A 3 -4.38 -7.51 -14.54
C GLN A 3 -5.12 -6.50 -13.65
N ALA A 4 -4.68 -5.24 -13.68
CA ALA A 4 -5.27 -4.12 -12.96
C ALA A 4 -5.11 -2.85 -13.80
N ASP A 5 -5.98 -1.86 -13.58
CA ASP A 5 -5.91 -0.56 -14.26
C ASP A 5 -4.64 0.22 -13.84
N LEU A 6 -4.31 0.13 -12.55
CA LEU A 6 -3.15 0.77 -11.94
C LEU A 6 -2.42 -0.21 -11.01
N TYR A 7 -1.10 -0.07 -10.95
CA TYR A 7 -0.19 -0.74 -10.04
C TYR A 7 0.48 0.32 -9.15
N ILE A 8 0.15 0.32 -7.86
CA ILE A 8 0.64 1.32 -6.91
C ILE A 8 1.84 0.77 -6.16
N LEU A 9 3.01 1.35 -6.40
CA LEU A 9 4.26 1.06 -5.72
C LEU A 9 4.43 1.98 -4.52
N GLU A 10 5.13 1.48 -3.51
CA GLU A 10 5.54 2.32 -2.39
C GLU A 10 6.70 3.21 -2.84
N LYS A 11 6.55 4.53 -2.65
CA LYS A 11 7.67 5.48 -2.71
C LYS A 11 8.24 5.63 -1.32
N SER A 12 9.21 4.78 -1.01
CA SER A 12 10.04 4.89 0.16
C SER A 12 11.50 4.65 -0.21
N GLY A 13 12.39 5.25 0.57
CA GLY A 13 13.81 5.08 0.36
C GLY A 13 14.57 5.96 1.33
N PRO A 14 15.69 5.46 1.87
CA PRO A 14 16.61 6.33 2.59
C PRO A 14 17.11 7.41 1.64
N SER A 15 17.41 8.59 2.17
CA SER A 15 17.97 9.68 1.38
C SER A 15 19.24 9.23 0.66
N ILE A 16 19.42 9.66 -0.60
CA ILE A 16 20.66 9.41 -1.37
C ILE A 16 21.91 9.96 -0.65
N HIS A 17 21.73 10.94 0.24
CA HIS A 17 22.80 11.49 1.05
C HIS A 17 23.24 10.55 2.19
N ASN A 18 22.42 9.55 2.55
CA ASN A 18 22.81 8.53 3.51
C ASN A 18 23.53 7.37 2.80
N THR A 19 24.84 7.52 2.64
CA THR A 19 25.69 6.55 1.94
C THR A 19 25.70 5.17 2.59
N SER A 20 25.49 5.06 3.91
CA SER A 20 25.42 3.78 4.63
C SER A 20 24.25 2.89 4.20
N LEU A 21 23.16 3.50 3.72
CA LEU A 21 21.96 2.80 3.27
C LEU A 21 21.85 2.76 1.74
N PHE A 22 22.88 3.20 1.02
CA PHE A 22 22.88 3.23 -0.43
C PHE A 22 22.62 1.87 -1.09
N PRO A 23 23.15 0.72 -0.60
CA PRO A 23 22.82 -0.58 -1.20
C PRO A 23 21.32 -0.91 -1.15
N ILE A 24 20.63 -0.50 -0.07
CA ILE A 24 19.18 -0.68 0.08
C ILE A 24 18.44 0.26 -0.87
N LEU A 25 18.85 1.53 -0.93
CA LEU A 25 18.29 2.49 -1.88
C LEU A 25 18.43 2.00 -3.33
N LEU A 26 19.62 1.52 -3.70
CA LEU A 26 19.88 1.01 -5.05
C LEU A 26 18.99 -0.18 -5.37
N HIS A 27 18.83 -1.12 -4.43
CA HIS A 27 17.89 -2.22 -4.59
C HIS A 27 16.47 -1.73 -4.87
N PHE A 28 15.95 -0.78 -4.08
CA PHE A 28 14.61 -0.22 -4.29
C PHE A 28 14.47 0.48 -5.64
N LEU A 29 15.46 1.27 -6.04
CA LEU A 29 15.44 1.96 -7.33
C LEU A 29 15.45 0.98 -8.52
N ILE A 30 16.23 -0.10 -8.45
CA ILE A 30 16.26 -1.14 -9.49
C ILE A 30 14.90 -1.83 -9.56
N ILE A 31 14.34 -2.25 -8.43
CA ILE A 31 13.03 -2.91 -8.38
C ILE A 31 11.93 -1.98 -8.89
N GLU A 32 11.89 -0.72 -8.45
CA GLU A 32 10.94 0.28 -8.93
C GLU A 32 11.07 0.45 -10.45
N ALA A 33 12.27 0.69 -10.97
CA ALA A 33 12.49 0.87 -12.40
C ALA A 33 12.04 -0.34 -13.23
N MET A 34 12.36 -1.57 -12.78
CA MET A 34 11.93 -2.79 -13.45
C MET A 34 10.41 -2.97 -13.42
N LEU A 35 9.76 -2.68 -12.28
CA LEU A 35 8.30 -2.76 -12.17
C LEU A 35 7.61 -1.71 -13.06
N TYR A 36 8.14 -0.48 -13.11
CA TYR A 36 7.67 0.53 -14.06
C TYR A 36 7.78 0.06 -15.50
N ALA A 37 8.91 -0.55 -15.90
CA ALA A 37 9.08 -1.02 -17.28
C ALA A 37 8.15 -2.21 -17.61
N LEU A 38 8.03 -3.18 -16.71
CA LEU A 38 7.35 -4.46 -16.99
C LEU A 38 5.82 -4.40 -16.80
N LEU A 39 5.31 -3.54 -15.93
CA LEU A 39 3.87 -3.43 -15.66
C LEU A 39 3.16 -2.38 -16.54
N ASN A 40 3.88 -1.42 -17.09
CA ASN A 40 3.37 -0.45 -18.08
C ASN A 40 3.24 -1.06 -19.49
N LYS A 41 2.44 -2.11 -19.63
CA LYS A 41 2.41 -2.98 -20.82
C LYS A 41 2.07 -2.30 -22.16
N THR A 42 1.30 -1.21 -22.16
CA THR A 42 0.93 -0.49 -23.39
C THR A 42 1.48 0.94 -23.43
N PHE A 43 2.36 1.31 -22.51
CA PHE A 43 2.88 2.67 -22.44
C PHE A 43 3.60 3.09 -23.74
N ALA A 44 4.25 2.14 -24.43
CA ALA A 44 4.86 2.40 -25.73
C ALA A 44 3.84 2.75 -26.83
N GLU A 45 2.57 2.39 -26.66
CA GLU A 45 1.48 2.60 -27.62
C GLU A 45 0.68 3.87 -27.30
N ASP A 46 0.33 4.07 -26.02
CA ASP A 46 -0.61 5.11 -25.59
C ASP A 46 0.03 6.22 -24.73
N GLY A 47 1.27 6.05 -24.29
CA GLY A 47 1.97 6.97 -23.39
C GLY A 47 1.37 7.07 -21.99
N GLN A 48 0.42 6.21 -21.61
CA GLN A 48 -0.29 6.28 -20.34
C GLN A 48 0.40 5.46 -19.25
N HIS A 49 0.74 6.10 -18.14
CA HIS A 49 1.32 5.42 -16.99
C HIS A 49 0.25 4.65 -16.22
N ARG A 50 0.46 3.34 -16.05
CA ARG A 50 -0.30 2.44 -15.17
C ARG A 50 0.44 2.08 -13.89
N VAL A 51 1.69 2.51 -13.74
CA VAL A 51 2.46 2.32 -12.50
C VAL A 51 2.65 3.68 -11.86
N LEU A 52 2.33 3.79 -10.57
CA LEU A 52 2.42 5.02 -9.79
C LEU A 52 3.14 4.75 -8.48
N SER A 53 3.88 5.73 -7.94
CA SER A 53 4.56 5.61 -6.65
C SER A 53 3.91 6.49 -5.58
N MET A 54 3.43 5.89 -4.49
CA MET A 54 2.72 6.56 -3.41
C MET A 54 3.63 6.79 -2.20
N ASN A 55 3.64 8.01 -1.64
CA ASN A 55 4.54 8.34 -0.53
C ASN A 55 4.20 7.57 0.75
N ARG A 56 5.15 6.76 1.26
CA ARG A 56 4.98 5.93 2.47
C ARG A 56 4.55 6.73 3.71
N ASN A 57 5.10 7.95 3.87
CA ASN A 57 4.80 8.80 5.02
C ASN A 57 3.42 9.44 4.91
N ALA A 58 2.94 9.73 3.69
CA ALA A 58 1.57 10.18 3.49
C ALA A 58 0.56 9.09 3.89
N VAL A 59 0.82 7.83 3.52
CA VAL A 59 0.03 6.68 3.97
C VAL A 59 0.10 6.54 5.49
N GLY A 60 1.29 6.66 6.09
CA GLY A 60 1.46 6.62 7.55
C GLY A 60 0.67 7.71 8.28
N LYS A 61 0.71 8.95 7.78
CA LYS A 61 -0.08 10.07 8.32
C LYS A 61 -1.58 9.82 8.22
N HIS A 62 -2.04 9.33 7.07
CA HIS A 62 -3.45 9.02 6.82
C HIS A 62 -4.04 8.04 7.84
N PHE A 63 -3.25 7.06 8.29
CA PHE A 63 -3.66 6.08 9.28
C PHE A 63 -3.22 6.40 10.72
N ASN A 64 -2.69 7.58 10.98
CA ASN A 64 -2.15 7.97 12.29
C ASN A 64 -1.07 7.00 12.81
N LEU A 65 -0.22 6.48 11.92
CA LEU A 65 0.88 5.55 12.23
C LEU A 65 2.23 6.26 12.39
N MET A 66 2.26 7.59 12.50
CA MET A 66 3.52 8.34 12.63
C MET A 66 3.81 8.64 14.11
N ILE A 67 5.05 8.38 14.55
CA ILE A 67 5.61 8.89 15.79
C ILE A 67 6.84 9.73 15.43
N GLY A 68 6.69 11.05 15.54
CA GLY A 68 7.64 12.00 14.94
C GLY A 68 7.73 11.78 13.43
N ASP A 69 8.94 11.54 12.94
CA ASP A 69 9.21 11.27 11.51
C ASP A 69 9.21 9.78 11.15
N THR A 70 9.03 8.90 12.12
CA THR A 70 9.10 7.45 11.93
C THR A 70 7.70 6.83 11.88
N ARG A 71 7.45 5.99 10.88
CA ARG A 71 6.21 5.22 10.76
C ARG A 71 6.28 3.95 11.61
N THR A 72 5.24 3.68 12.38
CA THR A 72 5.06 2.45 13.17
C THR A 72 4.37 1.35 12.35
N SER A 73 4.35 0.12 12.88
CA SER A 73 3.72 -1.04 12.24
C SER A 73 2.22 -0.83 12.04
N GLY A 74 1.74 -1.19 10.85
CA GLY A 74 0.31 -1.20 10.50
C GLY A 74 -0.44 -2.46 10.94
N ARG A 75 0.24 -3.41 11.58
CA ARG A 75 -0.29 -4.74 11.90
C ARG A 75 -1.63 -4.71 12.63
N GLU A 76 -1.72 -3.91 13.68
CA GLU A 76 -2.91 -3.90 14.53
C GLU A 76 -4.11 -3.28 13.82
N LEU A 77 -3.86 -2.27 12.99
CA LEU A 77 -4.88 -1.70 12.13
C LEU A 77 -5.39 -2.72 11.11
N VAL A 78 -4.52 -3.53 10.51
CA VAL A 78 -4.95 -4.58 9.57
C VAL A 78 -5.79 -5.66 10.26
N LYS A 79 -5.44 -6.06 11.49
CA LYS A 79 -6.30 -6.96 12.29
C LYS A 79 -7.66 -6.34 12.58
N GLN A 80 -7.70 -5.04 12.86
CA GLN A 80 -8.94 -4.32 13.05
C GLN A 80 -9.77 -4.27 11.76
N LEU A 81 -9.18 -3.95 10.61
CA LEU A 81 -9.87 -3.96 9.32
C LEU A 81 -10.50 -5.33 9.00
N LEU A 82 -9.79 -6.43 9.27
CA LEU A 82 -10.33 -7.79 9.13
C LEU A 82 -11.51 -8.08 10.07
N SER A 83 -11.52 -7.50 11.26
CA SER A 83 -12.61 -7.67 12.23
C SER A 83 -13.81 -6.82 11.82
N ASP A 84 -13.57 -5.54 11.55
CA ASP A 84 -14.55 -4.53 11.15
C ASP A 84 -15.28 -4.92 9.86
N SER A 85 -14.61 -5.56 8.90
CA SER A 85 -15.22 -6.01 7.64
C SER A 85 -16.42 -6.96 7.79
N VAL A 86 -16.56 -7.59 8.96
CA VAL A 86 -17.68 -8.49 9.29
C VAL A 86 -18.65 -7.84 10.28
N LEU A 87 -18.16 -6.91 11.11
CA LEU A 87 -18.90 -6.38 12.26
C LEU A 87 -19.56 -5.02 11.98
N LYS A 88 -19.06 -4.24 11.02
CA LYS A 88 -19.56 -2.90 10.70
C LYS A 88 -20.42 -2.95 9.45
N GLU A 89 -21.43 -2.08 9.43
CA GLU A 89 -22.30 -1.87 8.26
C GLU A 89 -21.52 -1.24 7.10
N GLU A 90 -20.63 -0.27 7.40
CA GLU A 90 -19.78 0.41 6.41
C GLU A 90 -18.29 0.24 6.77
N PRO A 91 -17.68 -0.91 6.46
CA PRO A 91 -16.25 -1.10 6.66
C PRO A 91 -15.44 -0.39 5.57
N ARG A 92 -14.24 0.10 5.95
CA ARG A 92 -13.30 0.73 5.01
C ARG A 92 -12.77 -0.22 3.91
N VAL A 93 -12.83 -1.52 4.18
CA VAL A 93 -12.43 -2.57 3.24
C VAL A 93 -13.26 -3.82 3.47
N PHE A 94 -13.66 -4.48 2.38
CA PHE A 94 -14.39 -5.73 2.39
C PHE A 94 -13.47 -6.88 2.02
N PHE A 95 -13.64 -8.02 2.70
CA PHE A 95 -12.93 -9.25 2.36
C PHE A 95 -13.93 -10.30 1.87
N PRO A 96 -13.66 -10.97 0.73
CA PRO A 96 -14.51 -12.07 0.27
C PRO A 96 -14.66 -13.16 1.35
N LEU A 97 -15.89 -13.62 1.58
CA LEU A 97 -16.23 -14.57 2.66
C LEU A 97 -15.48 -15.91 2.51
N ASP A 98 -15.24 -16.34 1.28
CA ASP A 98 -14.48 -17.55 0.95
C ASP A 98 -12.99 -17.43 1.34
N ARG A 99 -12.47 -16.21 1.50
CA ARG A 99 -11.04 -15.95 1.76
C ARG A 99 -10.75 -15.34 3.13
N VAL A 100 -11.74 -14.70 3.77
CA VAL A 100 -11.52 -13.98 5.03
C VAL A 100 -10.96 -14.88 6.14
N VAL A 101 -11.41 -16.15 6.21
CA VAL A 101 -10.90 -17.12 7.18
C VAL A 101 -9.42 -17.41 6.94
N GLN A 102 -9.03 -17.61 5.67
CA GLN A 102 -7.64 -17.84 5.27
C GLN A 102 -6.76 -16.62 5.59
N TYR A 103 -7.23 -15.41 5.29
CA TYR A 103 -6.49 -14.17 5.59
C TYR A 103 -6.29 -13.97 7.09
N ARG A 104 -7.33 -14.19 7.90
CA ARG A 104 -7.22 -14.15 9.37
C ARG A 104 -6.20 -15.16 9.89
N GLN A 105 -6.25 -16.40 9.43
CA GLN A 105 -5.31 -17.43 9.85
C GLN A 105 -3.87 -17.06 9.51
N LYS A 106 -3.62 -16.52 8.31
CA LYS A 106 -2.29 -16.07 7.90
C LYS A 106 -1.75 -14.99 8.84
N ILE A 107 -2.54 -13.94 9.07
CA ILE A 107 -2.13 -12.79 9.89
C ILE A 107 -1.96 -13.13 11.38
N LEU A 108 -2.74 -14.10 11.89
CA LEU A 108 -2.65 -14.56 13.28
C LEU A 108 -1.50 -15.56 13.52
N LYS A 109 -1.20 -16.43 12.54
CA LYS A 109 -0.17 -17.47 12.68
C LYS A 109 1.24 -16.98 12.36
N ASP A 110 1.37 -15.93 11.56
CA ASP A 110 2.70 -15.40 11.24
C ASP A 110 3.34 -14.73 12.47
N SER A 111 4.36 -15.42 12.99
CA SER A 111 5.29 -14.90 14.00
C SER A 111 6.43 -14.09 13.38
N HIS A 112 6.56 -14.11 12.05
CA HIS A 112 7.56 -13.36 11.30
C HIS A 112 7.04 -11.97 10.93
N HIS A 113 7.97 -11.00 10.86
CA HIS A 113 7.68 -9.62 10.52
C HIS A 113 7.35 -9.53 9.02
N ILE A 114 6.05 -9.54 8.70
CA ILE A 114 5.51 -9.46 7.34
C ILE A 114 4.89 -8.07 7.07
N GLU A 115 5.62 -7.00 7.39
CA GLU A 115 5.09 -5.63 7.31
C GLU A 115 4.67 -5.25 5.90
N GLU A 116 5.36 -5.75 4.86
CA GLU A 116 5.01 -5.49 3.47
C GLU A 116 3.60 -6.00 3.12
N LEU A 117 3.13 -7.07 3.78
CA LEU A 117 1.75 -7.54 3.62
C LEU A 117 0.76 -6.54 4.21
N TYR A 118 1.07 -5.99 5.39
CA TYR A 118 0.20 -5.00 6.04
C TYR A 118 0.20 -3.69 5.26
N ASP A 119 1.39 -3.21 4.89
CA ASP A 119 1.59 -1.96 4.20
C ASP A 119 0.99 -1.96 2.79
N SER A 120 1.04 -3.08 2.06
CA SER A 120 0.40 -3.18 0.75
C SER A 120 -1.12 -3.04 0.82
N LEU A 121 -1.77 -3.65 1.82
CA LEU A 121 -3.21 -3.46 2.05
C LEU A 121 -3.54 -2.02 2.45
N LEU A 122 -2.79 -1.46 3.41
CA LEU A 122 -3.00 -0.10 3.87
C LEU A 122 -2.79 0.92 2.75
N GLN A 123 -1.76 0.74 1.92
CA GLN A 123 -1.51 1.59 0.75
C GLN A 123 -2.68 1.52 -0.24
N ALA A 124 -3.24 0.34 -0.51
CA ALA A 124 -4.40 0.20 -1.39
C ALA A 124 -5.63 0.95 -0.83
N VAL A 125 -5.93 0.77 0.46
CA VAL A 125 -7.05 1.48 1.13
C VAL A 125 -6.84 3.00 1.09
N ALA A 126 -5.64 3.47 1.45
CA ALA A 126 -5.31 4.89 1.40
C ALA A 126 -5.38 5.47 -0.02
N PHE A 127 -5.00 4.69 -1.05
CA PHE A 127 -5.09 5.14 -2.43
C PHE A 127 -6.54 5.44 -2.81
N TYR A 128 -7.48 4.52 -2.52
CA TYR A 128 -8.90 4.76 -2.78
C TYR A 128 -9.43 5.96 -2.00
N GLU A 129 -9.12 6.06 -0.72
CA GLU A 129 -9.65 7.14 0.13
C GLU A 129 -9.07 8.52 -0.22
N LEU A 130 -7.77 8.61 -0.54
CA LEU A 130 -7.10 9.89 -0.81
C LEU A 130 -7.22 10.35 -2.26
N ALA A 131 -7.15 9.43 -3.22
CA ALA A 131 -7.15 9.77 -4.64
C ALA A 131 -8.57 9.79 -5.24
N LEU A 132 -9.48 8.95 -4.75
CA LEU A 132 -10.84 8.82 -5.28
C LEU A 132 -11.91 9.33 -4.30
N GLY A 133 -11.67 9.24 -2.99
CA GLY A 133 -12.62 9.68 -1.95
C GLY A 133 -12.88 11.18 -1.89
N LYS A 134 -12.03 12.03 -2.48
CA LYS A 134 -12.25 13.49 -2.56
C LYS A 134 -13.26 13.92 -3.64
N GLY A 135 -13.84 12.99 -4.39
CA GLY A 135 -14.84 13.29 -5.43
C GLY A 135 -16.22 13.69 -4.90
N SER A 136 -16.53 13.46 -3.62
CA SER A 136 -17.87 13.74 -3.06
C SER A 136 -17.96 15.05 -2.26
N GLU A 137 -16.86 15.78 -2.05
CA GLU A 137 -16.86 17.05 -1.28
C GLU A 137 -16.67 18.30 -2.16
N ALA A 138 -16.71 18.16 -3.49
CA ALA A 138 -16.55 19.28 -4.43
C ALA A 138 -17.88 19.79 -5.04
N GLN A 139 -19.02 19.45 -4.45
CA GLN A 139 -20.35 19.96 -4.82
C GLN A 139 -21.19 20.20 -3.57
N GLU A 140 -20.90 21.26 -2.83
CA GLU A 140 -21.88 22.00 -2.01
C GLU A 140 -21.47 23.47 -1.89
#